data_AF-X1TX79-F1
#
_entry.id   AF-X1TX79-F1
#
_cell.length_a   1.000
_cell.length_b   1.000
_cell.length_c   1.000
_cell.angle_alpha   90.00
_cell.angle_beta   90.00
_cell.angle_gamma   90.00
#
_symmetry.space_group_name_H-M   'P 1'
#
loop_
_entity.id
_entity.type
_entity.pdbx_description
1 polymer ?
#
loop_
_entity_poly.entity_id
_entity_poly.type
_entity_poly.pdbx_seq_one_letter_code
_entity_poly.pdbx_strand_id
1 'polypeptide(L)'
;MIKLLLILCVFSQIKEINPDKKWEIEIVTKKTEEYTLLTKNQPVSFVVEGPTYLKTYTRIPWHGDIKGRQIYKIILQENDIDERIITLESEKSSVTKDKKGRPLSKWRSFYIEVPEGLNKYKVINWSSPNDTILLKFKYESPKKWTDIPASDYKTIIESIEE
;
A
#
# COMPACT_ATOMS: atom_id res chain seq x y z
N MET A 1 42.40 20.23 3.72
CA MET A 1 41.81 20.22 2.36
C MET A 1 40.37 19.76 2.47
N ILE A 2 39.43 20.71 2.55
CA ILE A 2 38.00 20.47 2.81
C ILE A 2 37.30 20.17 1.48
N LYS A 3 36.59 19.02 1.43
CA LYS A 3 35.86 18.56 0.26
C LYS A 3 34.65 19.47 -0.02
N LEU A 4 34.60 19.92 -1.26
CA LEU A 4 33.61 20.78 -1.89
C LEU A 4 32.22 20.12 -1.91
N LEU A 5 31.22 20.83 -1.39
CA LEU A 5 29.79 20.48 -1.43
C LEU A 5 29.23 20.90 -2.79
N LEU A 6 28.85 19.94 -3.63
CA LEU A 6 28.23 20.20 -4.94
C LEU A 6 26.71 20.21 -4.80
N ILE A 7 26.13 21.41 -4.72
CA ILE A 7 24.68 21.64 -4.81
C ILE A 7 24.34 21.74 -6.30
N LEU A 8 23.71 20.69 -6.85
CA LEU A 8 23.16 20.68 -8.21
C LEU A 8 21.75 21.30 -8.18
N CYS A 9 21.68 22.62 -8.31
CA CYS A 9 20.44 23.30 -8.69
C CYS A 9 20.20 23.07 -10.19
N VAL A 10 19.24 22.20 -10.52
CA VAL A 10 18.77 22.02 -11.90
C VAL A 10 17.90 23.23 -12.27
N PHE A 11 18.49 24.24 -12.91
CA PHE A 11 17.74 25.33 -13.54
C PHE A 11 17.04 24.79 -14.80
N SER A 12 15.72 25.02 -14.91
CA SER A 12 14.94 24.72 -16.11
C SER A 12 15.49 25.51 -17.32
N GLN A 13 15.78 24.82 -18.43
CA GLN A 13 16.45 25.39 -19.61
C GLN A 13 15.52 26.12 -20.59
N ILE A 14 14.20 26.13 -20.36
CA ILE A 14 13.25 26.69 -21.34
C ILE A 14 12.94 28.15 -20.99
N LYS A 15 13.33 29.07 -21.87
CA LYS A 15 13.13 30.53 -21.70
C LYS A 15 11.85 31.07 -22.35
N GLU A 16 11.40 30.52 -23.47
CA GLU A 16 10.17 30.95 -24.16
C GLU A 16 9.62 29.85 -25.09
N ILE A 17 8.29 29.72 -25.21
CA ILE A 17 7.59 28.85 -26.17
C ILE A 17 6.56 29.72 -26.91
N ASN A 18 6.60 29.74 -28.25
CA ASN A 18 5.65 30.49 -29.07
C ASN A 18 5.35 29.76 -30.41
N PRO A 19 4.06 29.50 -30.76
CA PRO A 19 2.87 29.78 -29.95
C PRO A 19 2.74 28.81 -28.78
N ASP A 20 2.41 29.33 -27.60
CA ASP A 20 2.14 28.51 -26.41
C ASP A 20 0.73 27.87 -26.50
N LYS A 21 0.51 27.07 -27.54
CA LYS A 21 -0.71 26.27 -27.71
C LYS A 21 -0.54 24.95 -26.96
N LYS A 22 -1.32 24.76 -25.91
CA LYS A 22 -1.33 23.53 -25.10
C LYS A 22 -2.51 22.66 -25.50
N TRP A 23 -2.30 21.34 -25.41
CA TRP A 23 -3.34 20.34 -25.56
C TRP A 23 -3.32 19.45 -24.32
N GLU A 24 -4.49 19.19 -23.76
CA GLU A 24 -4.62 18.31 -22.61
C GLU A 24 -4.70 16.86 -23.08
N ILE A 25 -3.83 16.02 -22.53
CA ILE A 25 -3.83 14.58 -22.78
C ILE A 25 -3.94 13.83 -21.46
N GLU A 26 -4.79 12.82 -21.42
CA GLU A 26 -4.86 11.89 -20.30
C GLU A 26 -3.86 10.75 -20.53
N ILE A 27 -2.95 10.53 -19.57
CA ILE A 27 -1.91 9.51 -19.68
C ILE A 27 -2.13 8.44 -18.60
N VAL A 28 -2.54 7.24 -19.02
CA VAL A 28 -2.62 6.08 -18.14
C VAL A 28 -1.21 5.51 -17.91
N THR A 29 -0.61 5.81 -16.76
CA THR A 29 0.72 5.30 -16.41
C THR A 29 0.63 3.93 -15.73
N LYS A 30 1.26 2.91 -16.32
CA LYS A 30 1.44 1.60 -15.66
C LYS A 30 2.56 1.70 -14.63
N LYS A 31 2.24 1.49 -13.36
CA LYS A 31 3.20 1.42 -12.26
C LYS A 31 3.47 -0.03 -11.86
N THR A 32 4.74 -0.38 -11.69
CA THR A 32 5.13 -1.65 -11.06
C THR A 32 5.53 -1.37 -9.62
N GLU A 33 5.04 -2.20 -8.70
CA GLU A 33 5.41 -2.14 -7.30
C GLU A 33 5.78 -3.53 -6.79
N GLU A 34 6.74 -3.58 -5.88
CA GLU A 34 7.15 -4.83 -5.23
C GLU A 34 6.33 -5.07 -3.97
N TYR A 35 5.98 -6.33 -3.76
CA TYR A 35 5.26 -6.82 -2.58
C TYR A 35 6.02 -8.02 -2.03
N THR A 36 6.06 -8.13 -0.70
CA THR A 36 6.58 -9.31 0.01
C THR A 36 5.52 -10.42 -0.03
N LEU A 37 5.94 -11.66 -0.23
CA LEU A 37 5.05 -12.82 -0.16
C LEU A 37 4.88 -13.25 1.29
N LEU A 38 3.63 -13.37 1.72
CA LEU A 38 3.23 -14.02 2.95
C LEU A 38 2.51 -15.31 2.58
N THR A 39 3.20 -16.44 2.69
CA THR A 39 2.60 -17.77 2.46
C THR A 39 2.28 -18.43 3.79
N LYS A 40 1.40 -19.44 3.80
CA LYS A 40 0.99 -20.15 5.02
C LYS A 40 2.14 -20.75 5.82
N ASN A 41 3.21 -21.16 5.15
CA ASN A 41 4.37 -21.81 5.77
C ASN A 41 5.56 -20.86 5.99
N GLN A 42 5.45 -19.60 5.54
CA GLN A 42 6.54 -18.63 5.61
C GLN A 42 6.02 -17.31 6.19
N PRO A 43 6.02 -17.16 7.52
CA PRO A 43 5.67 -15.91 8.15
C PRO A 43 6.71 -14.83 7.85
N VAL A 44 6.27 -13.57 7.85
CA VAL A 44 7.14 -12.41 7.62
C VAL A 44 7.45 -11.76 8.95
N SER A 45 8.73 -11.73 9.34
CA SER A 45 9.19 -11.05 10.55
C SER A 45 9.93 -9.76 10.19
N PHE A 46 9.70 -8.69 10.95
CA PHE A 46 10.40 -7.41 10.76
C PHE A 46 10.53 -6.65 12.08
N VAL A 47 11.40 -5.64 12.09
CA VAL A 47 11.69 -4.80 13.26
C VAL A 47 11.52 -3.34 12.86
N VAL A 48 10.91 -2.55 13.73
CA VAL A 48 10.61 -1.14 13.48
C VAL A 48 10.93 -0.32 14.73
N GLU A 49 11.59 0.80 14.54
CA GLU A 49 11.82 1.79 15.59
C GLU A 49 10.68 2.82 15.57
N GLY A 50 10.02 3.02 16.71
CA GLY A 50 8.99 4.04 16.89
C GLY A 50 9.46 5.22 17.73
N PRO A 51 8.59 6.22 17.98
CA PRO A 51 7.15 6.20 17.71
C PRO A 51 6.81 6.47 16.23
N THR A 52 6.01 5.61 15.61
CA THR A 52 5.58 5.78 14.20
C THR A 52 4.33 4.96 13.87
N TYR A 53 3.83 5.11 12.64
CA TYR A 53 2.77 4.26 12.09
C TYR A 53 3.22 3.59 10.80
N LEU A 54 2.95 2.31 10.70
CA LEU A 54 3.08 1.55 9.46
C LEU A 54 1.70 1.23 8.88
N LYS A 55 1.46 1.70 7.66
CA LYS A 55 0.36 1.23 6.84
C LYS A 55 0.80 -0.02 6.10
N THR A 56 0.11 -1.12 6.37
CA THR A 56 0.34 -2.41 5.70
C THR A 56 -0.69 -2.60 4.62
N TYR A 57 -0.27 -2.49 3.36
CA TYR A 57 -1.08 -2.83 2.19
C TYR A 57 -1.06 -4.32 1.95
N THR A 58 -2.21 -4.84 1.55
CA THR A 58 -2.44 -6.28 1.35
C THR A 58 -3.20 -6.51 0.04
N ARG A 59 -2.85 -7.59 -0.65
CA ARG A 59 -3.57 -8.12 -1.82
C ARG A 59 -3.53 -9.64 -1.79
N ILE A 60 -4.50 -10.30 -2.42
CA ILE A 60 -4.46 -11.75 -2.67
C ILE A 60 -4.35 -12.02 -4.17
N PRO A 61 -3.57 -13.03 -4.60
CA PRO A 61 -3.62 -13.52 -5.98
C PRO A 61 -5.01 -14.05 -6.33
N TRP A 62 -5.57 -13.59 -7.46
CA TRP A 62 -6.93 -13.96 -7.87
C TRP A 62 -6.89 -15.05 -8.94
N HIS A 63 -7.23 -16.27 -8.53
CA HIS A 63 -7.31 -17.42 -9.43
C HIS A 63 -8.68 -17.48 -10.11
N GLY A 64 -8.73 -18.07 -11.30
CA GLY A 64 -9.87 -18.01 -12.21
C GLY A 64 -11.19 -18.55 -11.64
N ASP A 65 -11.11 -19.48 -10.69
CA ASP A 65 -12.28 -20.15 -10.12
C ASP A 65 -12.89 -19.36 -8.95
N ILE A 66 -12.21 -18.33 -8.46
CA ILE A 66 -12.65 -17.53 -7.31
C ILE A 66 -13.69 -16.51 -7.78
N LYS A 67 -14.93 -16.67 -7.29
CA LYS A 67 -16.06 -15.77 -7.54
C LYS A 67 -16.38 -14.93 -6.31
N GLY A 68 -16.97 -13.75 -6.55
CA GLY A 68 -17.46 -12.87 -5.49
C GLY A 68 -16.37 -12.27 -4.61
N ARG A 69 -16.76 -11.85 -3.41
CA ARG A 69 -15.84 -11.31 -2.40
C ARG A 69 -15.14 -12.44 -1.66
N GLN A 70 -13.93 -12.17 -1.21
CA GLN A 70 -13.09 -13.12 -0.50
C GLN A 70 -12.60 -12.52 0.80
N ILE A 71 -12.77 -13.30 1.86
CA ILE A 71 -12.27 -12.98 3.19
C ILE A 71 -10.92 -13.66 3.39
N TYR A 72 -9.97 -12.92 3.94
CA TYR A 72 -8.68 -13.45 4.37
C TYR A 72 -8.31 -12.86 5.72
N LYS A 73 -7.47 -13.60 6.45
CA LYS A 73 -7.12 -13.33 7.84
C LYS A 73 -5.61 -13.39 8.02
N ILE A 74 -5.10 -12.41 8.75
CA ILE A 74 -3.69 -12.27 9.10
C ILE A 74 -3.58 -12.27 10.62
N ILE A 75 -2.64 -13.02 11.19
CA ILE A 75 -2.20 -12.75 12.57
C ILE A 75 -1.10 -11.70 12.49
N LEU A 76 -1.25 -10.64 13.26
CA LEU A 76 -0.14 -9.77 13.63
C LEU A 76 0.26 -10.11 15.07
N GLN A 77 1.49 -10.56 15.24
CA GLN A 77 2.11 -10.81 16.53
C GLN A 77 3.12 -9.68 16.80
N GLU A 78 3.05 -9.09 17.99
CA GLU A 78 3.93 -8.03 18.47
C GLU A 78 4.76 -8.54 19.65
N ASN A 79 6.07 -8.32 19.58
CA ASN A 79 7.06 -8.68 20.61
C ASN A 79 6.95 -10.13 21.13
N ASP A 80 6.54 -11.06 20.25
CA ASP A 80 6.32 -12.49 20.52
C ASP A 80 5.28 -12.79 21.62
N ILE A 81 4.45 -11.80 22.00
CA ILE A 81 3.48 -11.92 23.10
C ILE A 81 2.07 -11.61 22.58
N ASP A 82 1.87 -10.43 22.01
CA ASP A 82 0.54 -9.93 21.71
C ASP A 82 0.11 -10.32 20.30
N GLU A 83 -0.96 -11.09 20.18
CA GLU A 83 -1.52 -11.51 18.90
C GLU A 83 -2.88 -10.88 18.65
N ARG A 84 -3.06 -10.34 17.44
CA ARG A 84 -4.36 -9.90 16.96
C ARG A 84 -4.66 -10.43 15.57
N ILE A 85 -5.91 -10.82 15.35
CA ILE A 85 -6.40 -11.28 14.05
C ILE A 85 -6.98 -10.10 13.29
N ILE A 86 -6.41 -9.84 12.12
CA ILE A 86 -6.88 -8.84 11.17
C ILE A 86 -7.68 -9.56 10.09
N THR A 87 -8.98 -9.26 10.01
CA THR A 87 -9.88 -9.81 8.99
C THR A 87 -10.14 -8.77 7.91
N LEU A 88 -9.92 -9.14 6.66
CA LEU A 88 -10.06 -8.27 5.49
C LEU A 88 -10.94 -8.93 4.45
N GLU A 89 -11.76 -8.14 3.77
CA GLU A 89 -12.56 -8.57 2.63
C GLU A 89 -12.12 -7.83 1.37
N SER A 90 -11.90 -8.55 0.28
CA SER A 90 -11.57 -7.95 -1.02
C SER A 90 -12.23 -8.66 -2.18
N GLU A 91 -12.16 -8.04 -3.35
CA GLU A 91 -12.70 -8.54 -4.62
C GLU A 91 -11.66 -8.42 -5.73
N LYS A 92 -11.92 -9.03 -6.88
CA LYS A 92 -11.03 -8.98 -8.05
C LYS A 92 -10.80 -7.53 -8.50
N SER A 93 -9.55 -7.14 -8.70
CA SER A 93 -9.23 -5.87 -9.36
C SER A 93 -9.49 -5.97 -10.87
N SER A 94 -10.07 -4.93 -11.45
CA SER A 94 -10.24 -4.79 -12.91
C SER A 94 -8.93 -4.42 -13.62
N VAL A 95 -8.01 -3.76 -12.91
CA VAL A 95 -6.81 -3.12 -13.50
C VAL A 95 -5.48 -3.70 -13.01
N THR A 96 -5.47 -4.45 -11.91
CA THR A 96 -4.22 -4.95 -11.31
C THR A 96 -3.94 -6.39 -11.69
N LYS A 97 -2.76 -6.63 -12.25
CA LYS A 97 -2.24 -7.96 -12.59
C LYS A 97 -0.77 -8.07 -12.17
N ASP A 98 -0.30 -9.28 -11.92
CA ASP A 98 1.13 -9.53 -11.72
C ASP A 98 1.90 -9.54 -13.06
N LYS A 99 3.24 -9.71 -12.98
CA LYS A 99 4.11 -9.76 -14.18
C LYS A 99 3.77 -10.90 -15.15
N LYS A 100 3.07 -11.95 -14.70
CA LYS A 100 2.61 -13.09 -15.51
C LYS A 100 1.18 -12.90 -16.03
N GLY A 101 0.58 -11.73 -15.80
CA GLY A 101 -0.80 -11.43 -16.20
C GLY A 101 -1.87 -12.02 -15.29
N ARG A 102 -1.50 -12.64 -14.16
CA ARG A 102 -2.49 -13.17 -13.20
C ARG A 102 -3.19 -12.00 -12.50
N PRO A 103 -4.54 -11.97 -12.46
CA PRO A 103 -5.27 -10.92 -11.77
C PRO A 103 -4.98 -10.93 -10.26
N LEU A 104 -5.03 -9.76 -9.62
CA LEU A 104 -4.93 -9.60 -8.17
C LEU A 104 -6.23 -9.03 -7.61
N SER A 105 -6.44 -9.15 -6.30
CA SER A 105 -7.52 -8.43 -5.64
C SER A 105 -7.30 -6.91 -5.64
N LYS A 106 -8.35 -6.13 -5.38
CA LYS A 106 -8.22 -4.75 -4.89
C LYS A 106 -7.36 -4.75 -3.62
N TRP A 107 -6.61 -3.67 -3.40
CA TRP A 107 -5.80 -3.54 -2.19
C TRP A 107 -6.69 -3.27 -0.98
N ARG A 108 -6.25 -3.77 0.17
CA ARG A 108 -6.75 -3.36 1.48
C ARG A 108 -5.58 -2.97 2.35
N SER A 109 -5.84 -2.26 3.43
CA SER A 109 -4.78 -1.90 4.37
C SER A 109 -5.27 -1.83 5.80
N PHE A 110 -4.34 -2.00 6.72
CA PHE A 110 -4.52 -1.71 8.13
C PHE A 110 -3.28 -0.98 8.66
N TYR A 111 -3.42 -0.32 9.81
CA TYR A 111 -2.34 0.39 10.47
C TYR A 111 -1.76 -0.42 11.62
N ILE A 112 -0.45 -0.31 11.79
CA ILE A 112 0.29 -0.78 12.97
C ILE A 112 0.83 0.49 13.63
N GLU A 113 0.39 0.74 14.85
CA GLU A 113 0.99 1.74 15.72
C GLU A 113 2.25 1.13 16.30
N VAL A 114 3.38 1.82 16.18
CA VAL A 114 4.66 1.36 16.68
C VAL A 114 5.03 2.24 17.86
N PRO A 115 5.06 1.69 19.10
CA PRO A 115 5.41 2.48 20.27
C PRO A 115 6.89 2.90 20.24
N GLU A 116 7.27 3.76 21.17
CA GLU A 116 8.67 4.20 21.31
C GLU A 116 9.63 3.01 21.47
N GLY A 117 10.80 3.10 20.84
CA GLY A 117 11.83 2.06 20.88
C GLY A 117 11.71 1.02 19.77
N LEU A 118 12.50 -0.05 19.91
CA LEU A 118 12.66 -1.08 18.89
C LEU A 118 11.65 -2.22 19.10
N ASN A 119 10.71 -2.36 18.17
CA ASN A 119 9.60 -3.31 18.27
C ASN A 119 9.69 -4.40 17.19
N LYS A 120 9.44 -5.65 17.58
CA LYS A 120 9.46 -6.80 16.69
C LYS A 120 8.05 -7.21 16.31
N TYR A 121 7.83 -7.46 15.03
CA TYR A 121 6.54 -7.92 14.51
C TYR A 121 6.72 -9.20 13.70
N LYS A 122 5.72 -10.07 13.79
CA LYS A 122 5.58 -11.26 12.95
C LYS A 122 4.18 -11.27 12.35
N VAL A 123 4.13 -11.42 11.03
CA VAL A 123 2.89 -11.49 10.25
C VAL A 123 2.73 -12.92 9.74
N ILE A 124 1.58 -13.51 10.01
CA ILE A 124 1.28 -14.91 9.69
C ILE A 124 0.01 -14.96 8.84
N ASN A 125 0.02 -15.74 7.76
CA ASN A 125 -1.19 -16.02 6.99
C ASN A 125 -2.05 -17.04 7.75
N TRP A 126 -3.11 -16.59 8.42
CA TRP A 126 -4.06 -17.46 9.10
C TRP A 126 -4.94 -18.20 8.09
N SER A 127 -5.46 -17.46 7.11
CA SER A 127 -6.35 -18.00 6.08
C SER A 127 -6.41 -17.04 4.91
N SER A 128 -6.11 -17.52 3.71
CA SER A 128 -6.39 -16.78 2.48
C SER A 128 -6.73 -17.74 1.34
N PRO A 129 -7.43 -17.26 0.30
CA PRO A 129 -7.55 -18.04 -0.92
C PRO A 129 -6.16 -18.32 -1.49
N ASN A 130 -5.87 -19.59 -1.77
CA ASN A 130 -4.60 -20.08 -2.32
C ASN A 130 -3.38 -19.88 -1.39
N ASP A 131 -3.60 -19.77 -0.08
CA ASP A 131 -2.55 -19.76 0.95
C ASP A 131 -1.45 -18.69 0.75
N THR A 132 -1.73 -17.64 -0.01
CA THR A 132 -0.82 -16.53 -0.32
C THR A 132 -1.48 -15.18 -0.10
N ILE A 133 -0.77 -14.27 0.55
CA ILE A 133 -1.10 -12.84 0.68
C ILE A 133 0.14 -12.05 0.24
N LEU A 134 -0.06 -10.95 -0.46
CA LEU A 134 0.98 -9.99 -0.84
C LEU A 134 0.97 -8.84 0.16
N LEU A 135 2.12 -8.53 0.76
CA LEU A 135 2.28 -7.46 1.75
C LEU A 135 3.14 -6.32 1.20
N LYS A 136 2.82 -5.09 1.56
CA LYS A 136 3.69 -3.93 1.36
C LYS A 136 3.55 -2.98 2.54
N PHE A 137 4.68 -2.58 3.11
CA PHE A 137 4.72 -1.66 4.25
C PHE A 137 5.06 -0.25 3.78
N LYS A 138 4.45 0.75 4.42
CA LYS A 138 4.73 2.16 4.18
C LYS A 138 4.63 2.92 5.51
N TYR A 139 5.62 3.76 5.80
CA TYR A 139 5.53 4.74 6.89
C TYR A 139 4.49 5.80 6.52
N GLU A 140 3.34 5.72 7.19
CA GLU A 140 2.19 6.59 6.93
C GLU A 140 1.30 6.57 8.17
N SER A 141 1.05 7.74 8.76
CA SER A 141 0.08 7.88 9.83
C SER A 141 -1.36 7.86 9.29
N PRO A 142 -2.34 7.40 10.09
CA PRO A 142 -3.74 7.62 9.79
C PRO A 142 -3.99 9.11 9.56
N LYS A 143 -4.81 9.44 8.55
CA LYS A 143 -5.28 10.82 8.40
C LYS A 143 -6.02 11.22 9.66
N LYS A 144 -5.80 12.46 10.15
CA LYS A 144 -6.59 13.00 11.25
C LYS A 144 -8.06 13.00 10.85
N TRP A 145 -8.93 12.59 11.77
CA TRP A 145 -10.35 12.75 11.58
C TRP A 145 -10.67 14.23 11.41
N THR A 146 -11.40 14.55 10.36
CA THR A 146 -11.88 15.89 10.06
C THR A 146 -13.35 15.78 9.75
N ASP A 147 -14.15 16.67 10.32
CA ASP A 147 -15.55 16.79 9.96
C ASP A 147 -15.64 17.25 8.50
N ILE A 148 -16.30 16.44 7.68
CA ILE A 148 -16.55 16.78 6.28
C ILE A 148 -17.93 17.44 6.21
N PRO A 149 -18.03 18.70 5.76
CA PRO A 149 -19.33 19.31 5.54
C PRO A 149 -20.08 18.57 4.43
N ALA A 150 -21.40 18.44 4.59
CA ALA A 150 -22.23 17.65 3.66
C ALA A 150 -22.13 18.10 2.19
N SER A 151 -21.74 19.35 1.92
CA SER A 151 -21.53 19.90 0.58
C SER A 151 -20.38 19.25 -0.19
N ASP A 152 -19.37 18.74 0.50
CA ASP A 152 -18.11 18.30 -0.12
C ASP A 152 -18.04 16.77 -0.26
N TYR A 153 -19.10 16.09 0.16
CA TYR A 153 -19.16 14.63 0.29
C TYR A 153 -18.95 13.89 -1.05
N LYS A 154 -19.55 14.39 -2.14
CA LYS A 154 -19.49 13.74 -3.45
C LYS A 154 -18.06 13.74 -4.04
N THR A 155 -17.40 14.90 -4.02
CA THR A 155 -16.05 15.09 -4.56
C THR A 155 -15.01 14.25 -3.81
N ILE A 156 -15.17 14.10 -2.48
CA ILE A 156 -14.23 13.34 -1.66
C ILE A 156 -14.37 11.83 -1.90
N ILE A 157 -15.58 11.29 -2.05
CA ILE A 157 -15.78 9.86 -2.32
C ILE A 157 -15.13 9.47 -3.66
N GLU A 158 -15.36 10.26 -4.71
CA GLU A 158 -14.78 10.01 -6.03
C GLU A 158 -13.24 9.97 -5.96
N SER A 159 -12.60 10.79 -5.12
CA SER A 159 -11.15 10.81 -4.95
C SER A 159 -10.54 9.65 -4.14
N ILE A 160 -11.36 8.90 -3.40
CA ILE A 160 -10.91 7.77 -2.55
C ILE A 160 -11.05 6.44 -3.28
N GLU A 161 -11.95 6.35 -4.27
CA GLU A 161 -12.26 5.12 -5.00
C GLU A 161 -11.33 4.84 -6.20
N GLU A 162 -10.52 5.81 -6.62
CA GLU A 162 -9.46 5.68 -7.64
C GLU A 162 -8.13 5.14 -7.08
#